data_AF-A0A7X5WM11-F1
#
_entry.id   AF-A0A7X5WM11-F1
#
_cell.length_a   1.000
_cell.length_b   1.000
_cell.length_c   1.000
_cell.angle_alpha   90.00
_cell.angle_beta   90.00
_cell.angle_gamma   90.00
#
_symmetry.space_group_name_H-M   'P 1'
#
loop_
_entity.id
_entity.type
_entity.pdbx_description
1 polymer ?
#
loop_
_entity_poly.entity_id
_entity_poly.type
_entity_poly.pdbx_seq_one_letter_code
_entity_poly.pdbx_strand_id
1 'polypeptide(L)'
;TGSGKSELLRSLVAAAAATADTDRLAMVLLDYKGGAAFDCCAELPHVVGVVTDLDDELAARALRCLEAELRHRERRLRAAGAEDLTAFRRGAHAGDPLPRLLVVVDEFASVAADLPDFLHSLVGIAQRGRSLGVHLVLATQRPAGVVTDDIRANAGCRISLRVTDRHDSVDVIDEPDAAAIPRDRPGRAYARFGPGELVAFQA
;
A
#
# COMPACT_ATOMS: atom_id res chain seq x y z
N THR A 1 14.26 10.98 6.01
CA THR A 1 13.74 11.10 7.39
C THR A 1 13.23 12.50 7.67
N GLY A 2 12.23 12.65 8.57
CA GLY A 2 11.68 13.95 8.96
C GLY A 2 10.79 14.65 7.91
N SER A 3 10.41 13.97 6.84
CA SER A 3 9.50 14.50 5.82
C SER A 3 8.02 14.32 6.16
N GLY A 4 7.70 13.45 7.12
CA GLY A 4 6.31 13.14 7.52
C GLY A 4 5.79 11.80 7.00
N LYS A 5 6.62 10.91 6.43
CA LYS A 5 6.19 9.60 5.89
C LYS A 5 5.34 8.78 6.85
N SER A 6 5.83 8.54 8.08
CA SER A 6 5.10 7.75 9.07
C SER A 6 3.77 8.39 9.45
N GLU A 7 3.74 9.72 9.55
CA GLU A 7 2.50 10.45 9.84
C GLU A 7 1.51 10.34 8.68
N LEU A 8 1.96 10.51 7.44
CA LEU A 8 1.13 10.31 6.25
C LEU A 8 0.53 8.90 6.20
N LEU A 9 1.32 7.85 6.48
CA LEU A 9 0.83 6.47 6.51
C LEU A 9 -0.23 6.26 7.60
N ARG A 10 0.01 6.79 8.80
CA ARG A 10 -0.97 6.75 9.90
C ARG A 10 -2.25 7.50 9.53
N SER A 11 -2.13 8.70 8.97
CA SER A 11 -3.28 9.49 8.51
C SER A 11 -4.07 8.75 7.43
N LEU A 12 -3.40 8.08 6.50
CA LEU A 12 -4.04 7.28 5.47
C LEU A 12 -4.82 6.09 6.07
N VAL A 13 -4.18 5.33 6.97
CA VAL A 13 -4.81 4.18 7.63
C VAL A 13 -5.99 4.63 8.50
N ALA A 14 -5.82 5.68 9.29
CA ALA A 14 -6.86 6.22 10.15
C ALA A 14 -8.04 6.79 9.34
N ALA A 15 -7.77 7.54 8.27
CA ALA A 15 -8.81 8.07 7.39
C ALA A 15 -9.57 6.94 6.68
N ALA A 16 -8.89 5.90 6.23
CA ALA A 16 -9.54 4.73 5.62
C ALA A 16 -10.46 4.02 6.63
N ALA A 17 -9.99 3.80 7.86
CA ALA A 17 -10.79 3.20 8.94
C ALA A 17 -11.99 4.09 9.35
N ALA A 18 -11.84 5.42 9.33
CA ALA A 18 -12.89 6.35 9.70
C ALA A 18 -14.00 6.50 8.63
N THR A 19 -13.71 6.14 7.38
CA THR A 19 -14.61 6.36 6.23
C THR A 19 -15.26 5.08 5.70
N ALA A 20 -14.84 3.92 6.19
CA ALA A 20 -15.35 2.62 5.77
C ALA A 20 -15.56 1.70 6.96
N ASP A 21 -16.69 1.01 7.01
CA ASP A 21 -16.95 -0.02 8.03
C ASP A 21 -16.08 -1.27 7.81
N THR A 22 -15.92 -2.10 8.84
CA THR A 22 -15.09 -3.31 8.83
C THR A 22 -15.59 -4.39 7.86
N ASP A 23 -16.87 -4.34 7.45
CA ASP A 23 -17.42 -5.19 6.39
C ASP A 23 -17.03 -4.72 4.98
N ARG A 24 -16.51 -3.48 4.84
CA ARG A 24 -16.10 -2.87 3.56
C ARG A 24 -14.58 -2.81 3.40
N LEU A 25 -13.83 -2.77 4.51
CA LEU A 25 -12.38 -2.60 4.52
C LEU A 25 -11.73 -3.47 5.61
N ALA A 26 -10.68 -4.19 5.21
CA ALA A 26 -9.74 -4.86 6.08
C ALA A 26 -8.32 -4.42 5.72
N MET A 27 -7.41 -4.39 6.70
CA MET A 27 -6.06 -3.87 6.54
C MET A 27 -5.01 -4.84 7.09
N VAL A 28 -3.89 -4.97 6.37
CA VAL A 28 -2.69 -5.67 6.83
C VAL A 28 -1.54 -4.69 6.82
N LEU A 29 -0.84 -4.56 7.95
CA LEU A 29 0.25 -3.62 8.13
C LEU A 29 1.56 -4.40 8.26
N LEU A 30 2.51 -4.13 7.37
CA LEU A 30 3.81 -4.77 7.30
C LEU A 30 4.88 -3.72 7.62
N ASP A 31 5.62 -3.90 8.71
CA ASP A 31 6.75 -3.05 9.12
C ASP A 31 8.04 -3.88 9.14
N TYR A 32 8.95 -3.60 8.21
CA TYR A 32 10.15 -4.42 8.07
C TYR A 32 11.17 -4.27 9.21
N LYS A 33 11.28 -3.09 9.84
CA LYS A 33 12.36 -2.82 10.82
C LYS A 33 11.87 -2.56 12.24
N GLY A 34 10.68 -3.08 12.57
CA GLY A 34 10.08 -2.92 13.89
C GLY A 34 9.82 -1.46 14.21
N GLY A 35 9.50 -0.65 13.20
CA GLY A 35 9.07 0.70 13.42
C GLY A 35 7.80 0.73 14.26
N ALA A 36 7.73 1.66 15.22
CA ALA A 36 6.47 2.02 15.87
C ALA A 36 5.54 2.82 14.93
N ALA A 37 5.67 2.62 13.60
CA ALA A 37 4.94 3.39 12.60
C ALA A 37 3.44 3.07 12.70
N PHE A 38 3.09 1.83 13.00
CA PHE A 38 1.70 1.36 13.01
C PHE A 38 1.15 0.97 14.38
N ASP A 39 1.91 1.10 15.47
CA ASP A 39 1.46 0.70 16.81
C ASP A 39 0.11 1.34 17.20
N CYS A 40 -0.05 2.64 16.91
CA CYS A 40 -1.30 3.35 17.16
C CYS A 40 -2.47 2.90 16.27
N CYS A 41 -2.18 2.23 15.16
CA CYS A 41 -3.17 1.71 14.23
C CYS A 41 -3.46 0.22 14.46
N ALA A 42 -2.62 -0.50 15.20
CA ALA A 42 -2.73 -1.95 15.41
C ALA A 42 -4.04 -2.34 16.11
N GLU A 43 -4.59 -1.47 16.96
CA GLU A 43 -5.84 -1.69 17.69
C GLU A 43 -7.11 -1.35 16.88
N LEU A 44 -6.97 -0.83 15.65
CA LEU A 44 -8.13 -0.52 14.81
C LEU A 44 -8.85 -1.83 14.42
N PRO A 45 -10.19 -1.88 14.48
CA PRO A 45 -10.94 -3.11 14.22
C PRO A 45 -10.86 -3.58 12.77
N HIS A 46 -10.41 -2.72 11.85
CA HIS A 46 -10.13 -3.03 10.46
C HIS A 46 -8.81 -3.76 10.25
N VAL A 47 -7.87 -3.67 11.20
CA VAL A 47 -6.54 -4.27 11.07
C VAL A 47 -6.63 -5.74 11.45
N VAL A 48 -6.48 -6.60 10.44
CA VAL A 48 -6.58 -8.06 10.59
C VAL A 48 -5.22 -8.74 10.76
N GLY A 49 -4.13 -7.98 10.60
CA GLY A 49 -2.78 -8.46 10.82
C GLY A 49 -1.77 -7.33 10.84
N VAL A 50 -0.85 -7.39 11.81
CA VAL A 50 0.35 -6.58 11.86
C VAL A 50 1.54 -7.53 11.85
N VAL A 51 2.49 -7.30 10.96
CA VAL A 51 3.72 -8.07 10.87
C VAL A 51 4.88 -7.10 10.99
N THR A 52 5.56 -7.16 12.12
CA THR A 52 6.79 -6.41 12.40
C THR A 52 8.01 -7.31 12.25
N ASP A 53 9.20 -6.72 12.12
CA ASP A 53 10.49 -7.44 12.10
C ASP A 53 10.48 -8.62 11.11
N LEU A 54 10.06 -8.32 9.88
CA LEU A 54 9.93 -9.30 8.80
C LEU A 54 11.26 -10.01 8.52
N ASP A 55 11.34 -11.27 8.93
CA ASP A 55 12.36 -12.22 8.48
C ASP A 55 11.85 -13.08 7.31
N ASP A 56 12.72 -13.95 6.78
CA ASP A 56 12.40 -14.86 5.68
C ASP A 56 11.16 -15.72 5.97
N GLU A 57 11.00 -16.20 7.21
CA GLU A 57 9.92 -17.11 7.60
C GLU A 57 8.58 -16.38 7.69
N LEU A 58 8.57 -15.22 8.34
CA LEU A 58 7.41 -14.34 8.44
C LEU A 58 6.98 -13.83 7.07
N ALA A 59 7.93 -13.43 6.23
CA ALA A 59 7.66 -13.01 4.86
C ALA A 59 7.05 -14.14 4.03
N ALA A 60 7.64 -15.34 4.05
CA ALA A 60 7.09 -16.50 3.36
C ALA A 60 5.68 -16.86 3.88
N ARG A 61 5.45 -16.76 5.19
CA ARG A 61 4.12 -16.99 5.79
C ARG A 61 3.11 -15.95 5.32
N ALA A 62 3.47 -14.67 5.34
CA ALA A 62 2.61 -13.58 4.90
C ALA A 62 2.19 -13.74 3.43
N LEU A 63 3.12 -14.12 2.54
CA LEU A 63 2.78 -14.44 1.14
C LEU A 63 1.80 -15.60 1.04
N ARG A 64 2.06 -16.72 1.71
CA ARG A 64 1.16 -17.88 1.66
C ARG A 64 -0.25 -17.51 2.13
N CYS A 65 -0.36 -16.68 3.16
CA CYS A 65 -1.64 -16.16 3.63
C CYS A 65 -2.33 -15.28 2.59
N LEU A 66 -1.60 -14.32 1.98
CA LEU A 66 -2.14 -13.45 0.94
C LEU A 66 -2.60 -14.26 -0.30
N GLU A 67 -1.82 -15.24 -0.74
CA GLU A 67 -2.18 -16.12 -1.86
C GLU A 67 -3.40 -17.01 -1.54
N ALA A 68 -3.51 -17.49 -0.32
CA ALA A 68 -4.70 -18.22 0.13
C ALA A 68 -5.94 -17.33 0.12
N GLU A 69 -5.81 -16.08 0.55
CA GLU A 69 -6.87 -15.09 0.54
C GLU A 69 -7.30 -14.72 -0.89
N LEU A 70 -6.35 -14.54 -1.82
CA LEU A 70 -6.67 -14.33 -3.24
C LEU A 70 -7.48 -15.51 -3.81
N ARG A 71 -7.03 -16.74 -3.56
CA ARG A 71 -7.76 -17.94 -3.99
C ARG A 71 -9.14 -18.04 -3.35
N HIS A 72 -9.30 -17.63 -2.10
CA HIS A 72 -10.60 -17.56 -1.43
C HIS A 72 -11.54 -16.56 -2.15
N ARG A 73 -11.07 -15.34 -2.41
CA ARG A 73 -11.81 -14.30 -3.14
C ARG A 73 -12.21 -14.76 -4.55
N GLU A 74 -11.28 -15.36 -5.29
CA GLU A 74 -11.55 -15.91 -6.63
C GLU A 74 -12.70 -16.93 -6.59
N ARG A 75 -12.70 -17.86 -5.63
CA ARG A 75 -13.79 -18.84 -5.48
C ARG A 75 -15.12 -18.18 -5.15
N ARG A 76 -15.12 -17.18 -4.27
CA ARG A 76 -16.32 -16.44 -3.85
C ARG A 76 -16.94 -15.67 -5.02
N LEU A 77 -16.13 -14.94 -5.78
CA LEU A 77 -16.58 -14.21 -6.97
C LEU A 77 -17.14 -15.17 -8.03
N ARG A 78 -16.44 -16.28 -8.30
CA ARG A 78 -16.91 -17.31 -9.24
C ARG A 78 -18.24 -17.93 -8.83
N ALA A 79 -18.41 -18.27 -7.55
CA ALA A 79 -19.67 -18.83 -7.03
C ALA A 79 -20.83 -17.84 -7.19
N ALA A 80 -20.56 -16.54 -7.08
CA ALA A 80 -21.52 -15.47 -7.29
C ALA A 80 -21.73 -15.08 -8.77
N GLY A 81 -20.97 -15.65 -9.71
CA GLY A 81 -20.97 -15.22 -11.11
C GLY A 81 -20.49 -13.78 -11.32
N ALA A 82 -19.71 -13.23 -10.37
CA ALA A 82 -19.23 -11.86 -10.39
C ALA A 82 -17.83 -11.76 -11.02
N GLU A 83 -17.63 -10.80 -11.92
CA GLU A 83 -16.35 -10.54 -12.58
C GLU A 83 -15.33 -9.83 -11.68
N ASP A 84 -15.82 -9.02 -10.74
CA ASP A 84 -15.02 -8.27 -9.78
C ASP A 84 -15.75 -8.09 -8.44
N LEU A 85 -15.05 -7.53 -7.45
CA LEU A 85 -15.62 -7.27 -6.14
C LEU A 85 -16.77 -6.26 -6.18
N THR A 86 -16.75 -5.32 -7.12
CA THR A 86 -17.80 -4.29 -7.25
C THR A 86 -19.11 -4.90 -7.74
N ALA A 87 -19.05 -5.87 -8.65
CA ALA A 87 -20.17 -6.69 -9.09
C ALA A 87 -20.64 -7.62 -7.97
N PHE A 88 -19.72 -8.29 -7.27
CA PHE A 88 -20.03 -9.17 -6.13
C PHE A 88 -20.88 -8.45 -5.08
N ARG A 89 -20.47 -7.24 -4.68
CA ARG A 89 -21.15 -6.43 -3.65
C ARG A 89 -22.51 -5.85 -4.08
N ARG A 90 -22.78 -5.78 -5.39
CA ARG A 90 -24.06 -5.31 -5.94
C ARG A 90 -25.01 -6.45 -6.29
N GLY A 91 -24.50 -7.68 -6.37
CA GLY A 91 -25.26 -8.86 -6.81
C GLY A 91 -26.06 -9.53 -5.69
N ALA A 92 -26.51 -10.75 -5.96
CA ALA A 92 -27.33 -11.56 -5.05
C ALA A 92 -26.66 -11.88 -3.70
N HIS A 93 -25.34 -11.68 -3.58
CA HIS A 93 -24.56 -11.91 -2.37
C HIS A 93 -24.23 -10.61 -1.61
N ALA A 94 -24.97 -9.51 -1.84
CA ALA A 94 -24.71 -8.20 -1.21
C ALA A 94 -24.69 -8.23 0.34
N GLY A 95 -25.29 -9.24 0.98
CA GLY A 95 -25.27 -9.42 2.44
C GLY A 95 -24.11 -10.28 2.99
N ASP A 96 -23.27 -10.85 2.13
CA ASP A 96 -22.11 -11.66 2.54
C ASP A 96 -20.83 -10.80 2.47
N PRO A 97 -20.25 -10.39 3.60
CA PRO A 97 -19.18 -9.41 3.61
C PRO A 97 -17.93 -9.96 2.94
N LEU A 98 -17.39 -9.18 2.01
CA LEU A 98 -16.08 -9.41 1.39
C LEU A 98 -15.34 -8.05 1.32
N PRO A 99 -14.68 -7.64 2.42
CA PRO A 99 -14.07 -6.32 2.50
C PRO A 99 -12.94 -6.18 1.47
N ARG A 100 -12.69 -4.95 1.00
CA ARG A 100 -11.46 -4.63 0.29
C ARG A 100 -10.28 -4.87 1.23
N LEU A 101 -9.20 -5.45 0.74
CA LEU A 101 -7.99 -5.69 1.51
C LEU A 101 -6.95 -4.63 1.15
N LEU A 102 -6.57 -3.79 2.10
CA LEU A 102 -5.48 -2.83 1.94
C LEU A 102 -4.23 -3.36 2.65
N VAL A 103 -3.18 -3.64 1.88
CA VAL A 103 -1.89 -4.07 2.40
C VAL A 103 -0.95 -2.87 2.39
N VAL A 104 -0.44 -2.48 3.55
CA VAL A 104 0.48 -1.35 3.69
C VAL A 104 1.85 -1.89 4.09
N VAL A 105 2.86 -1.62 3.28
CA VAL A 105 4.25 -2.01 3.54
C VAL A 105 5.06 -0.76 3.81
N ASP A 106 5.56 -0.63 5.04
CA ASP A 106 6.55 0.37 5.37
C ASP A 106 7.98 -0.10 5.10
N GLU A 107 8.80 0.83 4.65
CA GLU A 107 10.21 0.65 4.30
C GLU A 107 10.46 -0.51 3.31
N PHE A 108 9.65 -0.58 2.25
CA PHE A 108 9.74 -1.65 1.25
C PHE A 108 11.11 -1.71 0.54
N ALA A 109 11.91 -0.63 0.54
CA ALA A 109 13.28 -0.67 0.03
C ALA A 109 14.17 -1.66 0.77
N SER A 110 13.96 -1.81 2.09
CA SER A 110 14.69 -2.82 2.87
C SER A 110 14.21 -4.22 2.51
N VAL A 111 12.89 -4.39 2.35
CA VAL A 111 12.30 -5.63 1.82
C VAL A 111 12.86 -5.98 0.44
N ALA A 112 13.05 -4.99 -0.45
CA ALA A 112 13.61 -5.20 -1.78
C ALA A 112 15.05 -5.73 -1.74
N ALA A 113 15.84 -5.26 -0.77
CA ALA A 113 17.23 -5.64 -0.61
C ALA A 113 17.39 -7.02 0.04
N ASP A 114 16.62 -7.27 1.10
CA ASP A 114 16.79 -8.44 1.95
C ASP A 114 15.90 -9.61 1.48
N LEU A 115 14.74 -9.32 0.88
CA LEU A 115 13.70 -10.27 0.46
C LEU A 115 13.16 -9.96 -0.96
N PRO A 116 14.00 -9.96 -2.01
CA PRO A 116 13.60 -9.53 -3.36
C PRO A 116 12.44 -10.36 -3.95
N ASP A 117 12.46 -11.68 -3.74
CA ASP A 117 11.41 -12.59 -4.22
C ASP A 117 10.05 -12.31 -3.56
N PHE A 118 10.08 -11.87 -2.28
CA PHE A 118 8.87 -11.49 -1.57
C PHE A 118 8.24 -10.25 -2.18
N LEU A 119 9.04 -9.21 -2.43
CA LEU A 119 8.54 -7.97 -3.02
C LEU A 119 7.97 -8.23 -4.43
N HIS A 120 8.68 -8.99 -5.26
CA HIS A 120 8.19 -9.38 -6.59
C HIS A 120 6.84 -10.09 -6.51
N SER A 121 6.71 -11.05 -5.59
CA SER A 121 5.46 -11.79 -5.37
C SER A 121 4.32 -10.86 -4.91
N LEU A 122 4.61 -9.92 -4.02
CA LEU A 122 3.63 -8.95 -3.50
C LEU A 122 3.11 -8.02 -4.61
N VAL A 123 3.98 -7.55 -5.49
CA VAL A 123 3.60 -6.74 -6.67
C VAL A 123 2.74 -7.56 -7.63
N GLY A 124 3.09 -8.83 -7.88
CA GLY A 124 2.27 -9.75 -8.68
C GLY A 124 0.89 -10.04 -8.07
N ILE A 125 0.81 -10.13 -6.73
CA ILE A 125 -0.46 -10.23 -6.00
C ILE A 125 -1.31 -8.98 -6.22
N ALA A 126 -0.73 -7.77 -6.13
CA ALA A 126 -1.46 -6.53 -6.35
C ALA A 126 -2.01 -6.42 -7.79
N GLN A 127 -1.21 -6.80 -8.78
CA GLN A 127 -1.60 -6.87 -10.20
C GLN A 127 -2.87 -7.71 -10.40
N ARG A 128 -2.86 -8.94 -9.88
CA ARG A 128 -3.99 -9.88 -9.95
C ARG A 128 -5.14 -9.47 -9.02
N GLY A 129 -4.81 -8.80 -7.93
CA GLY A 129 -5.70 -8.45 -6.83
C GLY A 129 -6.67 -7.32 -7.13
N ARG A 130 -6.45 -6.53 -8.19
CA ARG A 130 -7.28 -5.37 -8.53
C ARG A 130 -8.78 -5.71 -8.65
N SER A 131 -9.13 -6.75 -9.41
CA SER A 131 -10.53 -7.20 -9.55
C SER A 131 -11.06 -7.87 -8.26
N LEU A 132 -10.17 -8.45 -7.46
CA LEU A 132 -10.48 -9.09 -6.17
C LEU A 132 -10.60 -8.08 -5.01
N GLY A 133 -10.33 -6.80 -5.28
CA GLY A 133 -10.36 -5.72 -4.30
C GLY A 133 -9.21 -5.73 -3.31
N VAL A 134 -8.05 -6.23 -3.71
CA VAL A 134 -6.79 -6.13 -2.97
C VAL A 134 -6.01 -4.92 -3.48
N HIS A 135 -5.53 -4.09 -2.55
CA HIS A 135 -4.81 -2.84 -2.82
C HIS A 135 -3.50 -2.83 -2.05
N LEU A 136 -2.45 -2.29 -2.65
CA LEU A 136 -1.11 -2.26 -2.07
C LEU A 136 -0.62 -0.81 -1.94
N VAL A 137 -0.12 -0.47 -0.75
CA VAL A 137 0.59 0.78 -0.47
C VAL A 137 2.03 0.42 -0.12
N LEU A 138 2.97 0.87 -0.94
CA LEU A 138 4.41 0.69 -0.74
C LEU A 138 5.03 2.02 -0.33
N ALA A 139 5.68 2.05 0.84
CA ALA A 139 6.35 3.24 1.34
C ALA A 139 7.84 2.99 1.59
N THR A 140 8.67 3.99 1.29
CA THR A 140 10.12 3.92 1.50
C THR A 140 10.68 5.30 1.84
N GLN A 141 11.76 5.34 2.62
CA GLN A 141 12.56 6.56 2.80
C GLN A 141 13.62 6.75 1.70
N ARG A 142 13.95 5.69 0.96
CA ARG A 142 15.01 5.65 -0.05
C ARG A 142 14.44 5.08 -1.35
N PRO A 143 13.85 5.90 -2.21
CA PRO A 143 13.22 5.43 -3.45
C PRO A 143 14.24 5.07 -4.55
N ALA A 144 15.46 5.60 -4.47
CA ALA A 144 16.53 5.36 -5.44
C ALA A 144 16.75 3.86 -5.71
N GLY A 145 16.60 3.46 -6.98
CA GLY A 145 16.88 2.10 -7.44
C GLY A 145 15.91 0.99 -6.99
N VAL A 146 14.94 1.29 -6.12
CA VAL A 146 13.94 0.31 -5.65
C VAL A 146 12.58 0.48 -6.32
N VAL A 147 12.31 1.65 -6.89
CA VAL A 147 11.10 1.89 -7.68
C VAL A 147 11.35 1.39 -9.11
N THR A 148 11.02 0.12 -9.35
CA THR A 148 11.14 -0.53 -10.66
C THR A 148 10.03 -0.11 -11.62
N ASP A 149 10.19 -0.40 -12.91
CA ASP A 149 9.14 -0.17 -13.90
C ASP A 149 7.86 -0.96 -13.61
N ASP A 150 7.99 -2.17 -13.06
CA ASP A 150 6.85 -2.98 -12.66
C ASP A 150 6.05 -2.33 -11.52
N ILE A 151 6.74 -1.74 -10.53
CA ILE A 151 6.08 -1.00 -9.46
C ILE A 151 5.40 0.25 -10.04
N ARG A 152 6.08 1.02 -10.91
CA ARG A 152 5.50 2.21 -11.56
C ARG A 152 4.26 1.87 -12.38
N ALA A 153 4.31 0.81 -13.17
CA ALA A 153 3.20 0.38 -14.03
C ALA A 153 1.95 -0.03 -13.22
N ASN A 154 2.12 -0.40 -11.94
CA ASN A 154 1.04 -0.85 -11.06
C ASN A 154 0.67 0.16 -9.96
N ALA A 155 1.41 1.26 -9.84
CA ALA A 155 1.13 2.34 -8.92
C ALA A 155 0.20 3.38 -9.56
N GLY A 156 -1.11 3.16 -9.44
CA GLY A 156 -2.13 4.11 -9.88
C GLY A 156 -2.13 5.45 -9.14
N CYS A 157 -1.43 5.54 -8.01
CA CYS A 157 -1.14 6.77 -7.30
C CYS A 157 0.31 6.72 -6.80
N ARG A 158 1.07 7.80 -7.01
CA ARG A 158 2.44 7.95 -6.52
C ARG A 158 2.54 9.23 -5.72
N ILE A 159 3.01 9.12 -4.47
CA ILE A 159 3.13 10.26 -3.57
C ILE A 159 4.61 10.43 -3.23
N SER A 160 5.13 11.64 -3.40
CA SER A 160 6.47 12.01 -2.97
C SER A 160 6.39 13.17 -1.98
N LEU A 161 6.75 12.87 -0.73
CA LEU A 161 7.09 13.88 0.27
C LEU A 161 8.46 14.48 -0.07
N ARG A 162 8.96 15.41 0.76
CA ARG A 162 10.32 15.93 0.60
C ARG A 162 11.36 14.82 0.49
N VAL A 163 12.04 14.77 -0.67
CA VAL A 163 13.24 13.96 -0.93
C VAL A 163 14.48 14.85 -1.00
N THR A 164 15.66 14.26 -0.93
CA THR A 164 16.93 15.02 -0.97
C THR A 164 17.34 15.33 -2.41
N ASP A 165 17.23 14.34 -3.30
CA ASP A 165 17.75 14.42 -4.65
C ASP A 165 16.63 14.62 -5.67
N ARG A 166 16.93 15.39 -6.73
CA ARG A 166 16.01 15.58 -7.86
C ARG A 166 15.70 14.25 -8.55
N HIS A 167 16.66 13.33 -8.58
CA HIS A 167 16.49 12.02 -9.19
C HIS A 167 15.44 11.19 -8.45
N ASP A 168 15.50 11.14 -7.11
CA ASP A 168 14.48 10.49 -6.27
C ASP A 168 13.08 11.04 -6.52
N SER A 169 12.97 12.36 -6.74
CA SER A 169 11.69 12.99 -7.07
C SER A 169 11.18 12.51 -8.42
N VAL A 170 12.05 12.52 -9.44
CA VAL A 170 11.69 12.05 -10.79
C VAL A 170 11.33 10.56 -10.78
N ASP A 171 12.05 9.72 -10.04
CA ASP A 171 11.79 8.28 -9.97
C ASP A 171 10.39 7.96 -9.42
N VAL A 172 9.90 8.79 -8.48
CA VAL A 172 8.59 8.59 -7.83
C VAL A 172 7.47 9.31 -8.57
N ILE A 173 7.64 10.58 -8.94
CA ILE A 173 6.56 11.44 -9.48
C ILE A 173 6.87 12.04 -10.87
N ASP A 174 7.88 11.54 -11.58
CA ASP A 174 8.31 12.00 -12.92
C ASP A 174 8.67 13.49 -13.03
N GLU A 175 8.76 14.20 -11.89
CA GLU A 175 9.04 15.63 -11.82
C GLU A 175 10.01 15.92 -10.66
N PRO A 176 10.84 16.97 -10.74
CA PRO A 176 11.83 17.28 -9.70
C PRO A 176 11.25 18.02 -8.49
N ASP A 177 9.95 18.35 -8.50
CA ASP A 177 9.27 19.24 -7.56
C ASP A 177 9.37 18.82 -6.09
N ALA A 178 9.37 17.52 -5.78
CA ALA A 178 9.42 17.05 -4.40
C ALA A 178 10.78 17.31 -3.73
N ALA A 179 11.86 17.40 -4.52
CA ALA A 179 13.19 17.78 -4.02
C ALA A 179 13.28 19.29 -3.68
N ALA A 180 12.38 20.11 -4.24
CA ALA A 180 12.30 21.54 -3.96
C ALA A 180 11.47 21.88 -2.71
N ILE A 181 10.86 20.89 -2.06
CA ILE A 181 10.05 21.10 -0.85
C ILE A 181 10.96 21.62 0.30
N PRO A 182 10.62 22.77 0.90
CA PRO A 182 11.38 23.31 2.04
C PRO A 182 11.38 22.39 3.28
N ARG A 183 12.46 22.40 4.06
CA ARG A 183 12.62 21.55 5.25
C ARG A 183 11.68 21.92 6.41
N ASP A 184 11.25 23.18 6.48
CA ASP A 184 10.35 23.74 7.47
C ASP A 184 8.87 23.43 7.19
N ARG A 185 8.57 22.66 6.14
CA ARG A 185 7.21 22.23 5.77
C ARG A 185 7.08 20.70 5.77
N PRO A 186 7.21 20.03 6.93
CA PRO A 186 6.95 18.59 7.01
C PRO A 186 5.50 18.27 6.60
N GLY A 187 5.28 17.11 5.97
CA GLY A 187 3.96 16.71 5.45
C GLY A 187 3.61 17.31 4.07
N ARG A 188 4.34 18.32 3.59
CA ARG A 188 4.22 18.80 2.20
C ARG A 188 4.64 17.69 1.24
N ALA A 189 3.81 17.45 0.24
CA ALA A 189 4.02 16.40 -0.75
C ALA A 189 3.40 16.76 -2.11
N TYR A 190 3.75 15.98 -3.12
CA TYR A 190 3.09 15.93 -4.40
C TYR A 190 2.49 14.54 -4.62
N ALA A 191 1.24 14.49 -5.09
CA ALA A 191 0.57 13.27 -5.50
C ALA A 191 0.39 13.27 -7.02
N ARG A 192 0.76 12.16 -7.65
CA ARG A 192 0.51 11.89 -9.07
C ARG A 192 -0.52 10.79 -9.20
N PHE A 193 -1.60 11.05 -9.94
CA PHE A 193 -2.66 10.07 -10.21
C PHE A 193 -2.67 9.57 -11.66
N GLY A 194 -1.92 10.23 -12.54
CA GLY A 194 -1.80 9.86 -13.95
C GLY A 194 -0.80 10.74 -14.70
N PRO A 195 -0.67 10.56 -16.02
CA PRO A 195 0.12 11.46 -16.86
C PRO A 195 -0.40 12.90 -16.76
N GLY A 196 0.46 13.84 -16.37
CA GLY A 196 0.13 15.26 -16.23
C GLY A 196 -0.73 15.64 -15.01
N GLU A 197 -1.21 14.67 -14.23
CA GLU A 197 -2.03 14.94 -13.03
C GLU A 197 -1.17 14.94 -11.78
N LEU A 198 -0.46 16.05 -11.55
CA LEU A 198 0.38 16.28 -10.37
C LEU A 198 -0.25 17.33 -9.46
N VAL A 199 -0.51 16.97 -8.20
CA VAL A 199 -1.19 17.82 -7.22
C VAL A 199 -0.30 18.01 -6.00
N ALA A 200 -0.01 19.25 -5.65
CA ALA A 200 0.65 19.58 -4.38
C ALA A 200 -0.37 19.59 -3.24
N PHE A 201 -0.02 18.97 -2.11
CA PHE A 201 -0.87 18.96 -0.92
C PHE A 201 -0.05 19.02 0.38
N GLN A 202 -0.73 19.26 1.48
CA GLN A 202 -0.17 19.24 2.83
C GLN A 202 -0.92 18.16 3.62
N ALA A 203 -0.20 17.12 4.00
CA ALA A 203 -0.69 16.07 4.90
C ALA A 203 -0.83 16.60 6.33
#